data_AF-A0A7S1ENB8-F1
#
_entry.id   AF-A0A7S1ENB8-F1
#
_cell.length_a   1.000
_cell.length_b   1.000
_cell.length_c   1.000
_cell.angle_alpha   90.00
_cell.angle_beta   90.00
_cell.angle_gamma   90.00
#
_symmetry.space_group_name_H-M   'P 1'
#
loop_
_entity.id
_entity.type
_entity.pdbx_description
1 polymer ?
#
loop_
_entity_poly.entity_id
_entity_poly.type
_entity_poly.pdbx_seq_one_letter_code
_entity_poly.pdbx_strand_id
1 'polypeptide(L)'
;DIKKNLEREVKFRVLARNKAAVMDALVAVSELDVPNALVQGEAERMVAAAREDLKKRGVKDADKAEIPADIFKPQAERRVRLGLVVAELVRANNLQAKPAQLQAHIEELSQSYEK
;
A
#
# COMPACT_ATOMS: atom_id res chain seq x y z
N ASP A 1 5.32 29.83 7.03
CA ASP A 1 5.38 28.39 7.37
C ASP A 1 4.04 27.66 7.32
N ILE A 2 2.95 28.21 7.89
CA ILE A 2 1.62 27.56 7.88
C ILE A 2 1.07 27.31 6.46
N LYS A 3 1.12 28.31 5.57
CA LYS A 3 0.62 28.19 4.18
C LYS A 3 1.33 27.07 3.41
N LYS A 4 2.66 26.97 3.51
CA LYS A 4 3.47 25.94 2.85
C LYS A 4 3.14 24.53 3.37
N ASN A 5 2.94 24.38 4.68
CA ASN A 5 2.52 23.11 5.27
C ASN A 5 1.12 22.69 4.80
N LEU A 6 0.18 23.63 4.74
CA LEU A 6 -1.19 23.36 4.28
C LEU A 6 -1.20 22.96 2.80
N GLU A 7 -0.45 23.66 1.93
CA GLU A 7 -0.34 23.31 0.50
C GLU A 7 0.23 21.90 0.30
N ARG A 8 1.25 21.53 1.09
CA ARG A 8 1.83 20.19 1.09
C ARG A 8 0.82 19.13 1.52
N GLU A 9 0.11 19.37 2.62
CA GLU A 9 -0.90 18.45 3.12
C GLU A 9 -2.04 18.24 2.11
N VAL A 10 -2.53 19.33 1.50
CA VAL A 10 -3.55 19.27 0.45
C VAL A 10 -3.04 18.47 -0.74
N LYS A 11 -1.81 18.72 -1.21
CA LYS A 11 -1.19 17.96 -2.32
C LYS A 11 -1.18 16.46 -2.02
N PHE A 12 -0.71 16.06 -0.84
CA PHE A 12 -0.67 14.64 -0.45
C PHE A 12 -2.05 14.02 -0.32
N ARG A 13 -3.02 14.73 0.26
CA ARG A 13 -4.41 14.27 0.37
C ARG A 13 -5.05 14.06 -0.99
N VAL A 14 -4.87 14.99 -1.92
CA VAL A 14 -5.38 14.88 -3.30
C VAL A 14 -4.71 13.72 -4.02
N LEU A 15 -3.38 13.59 -3.92
CA LEU A 15 -2.64 12.50 -4.54
C LEU A 15 -3.06 11.14 -4.00
N ALA A 16 -3.23 11.00 -2.68
CA ALA A 16 -3.72 9.78 -2.05
C ALA A 16 -5.13 9.41 -2.51
N ARG A 17 -6.03 10.39 -2.61
CA ARG A 17 -7.40 10.18 -3.11
C ARG A 17 -7.41 9.73 -4.57
N ASN A 18 -6.66 10.40 -5.43
CA ASN A 18 -6.57 10.05 -6.84
C ASN A 18 -5.93 8.66 -7.02
N LYS A 19 -4.89 8.35 -6.24
CA LYS A 19 -4.27 7.02 -6.24
C LYS A 19 -5.29 5.95 -5.84
N ALA A 20 -6.05 6.15 -4.77
CA ALA A 20 -7.09 5.19 -4.36
C ALA A 20 -8.13 4.99 -5.48
N ALA A 21 -8.67 6.07 -6.04
CA ALA A 21 -9.67 5.99 -7.11
C ALA A 21 -9.16 5.25 -8.36
N VAL A 22 -7.91 5.49 -8.78
CA VAL A 22 -7.30 4.78 -9.92
C VAL A 22 -7.13 3.29 -9.60
N MET A 23 -6.63 2.96 -8.42
CA MET A 23 -6.43 1.56 -8.02
C MET A 23 -7.76 0.80 -7.91
N ASP A 24 -8.81 1.46 -7.41
CA ASP A 24 -10.16 0.90 -7.33
C ASP A 24 -10.74 0.64 -8.72
N ALA A 25 -10.58 1.59 -9.64
CA ALA A 25 -11.00 1.44 -11.04
C ALA A 25 -10.25 0.30 -11.74
N LEU A 26 -8.93 0.17 -11.52
CA LEU A 26 -8.14 -0.93 -12.08
C LEU A 26 -8.63 -2.30 -11.58
N VAL A 27 -8.91 -2.43 -10.28
CA VAL A 27 -9.43 -3.69 -9.71
C VAL A 27 -10.81 -4.02 -10.27
N ALA A 28 -11.67 -3.02 -10.48
CA ALA A 28 -13.03 -3.22 -10.98
C ALA A 28 -13.08 -3.81 -12.40
N VAL A 29 -12.10 -3.49 -13.24
CA VAL A 29 -12.02 -4.00 -14.63
C VAL A 29 -11.14 -5.25 -14.77
N SER A 30 -10.56 -5.73 -13.67
CA SER A 30 -9.61 -6.84 -13.68
C SER A 30 -10.28 -8.13 -13.22
N GLU A 31 -10.94 -8.82 -14.14
CA GLU A 31 -11.52 -10.15 -13.91
C GLU A 31 -10.48 -11.24 -14.14
N LEU A 32 -9.54 -11.37 -13.21
CA LEU A 32 -8.51 -12.41 -13.24
C LEU A 32 -8.53 -13.25 -11.97
N ASP A 33 -8.41 -14.56 -12.17
CA ASP A 33 -8.22 -15.52 -11.10
C ASP A 33 -6.84 -15.32 -10.48
N VAL A 34 -6.80 -15.25 -9.16
CA VAL A 34 -5.58 -15.06 -8.39
C VAL A 34 -5.10 -16.39 -7.81
N PRO A 35 -3.81 -16.75 -7.94
CA PRO A 35 -3.29 -17.98 -7.36
C PRO A 35 -3.47 -18.00 -5.83
N ASN A 36 -4.09 -19.06 -5.30
CA ASN A 36 -4.32 -19.22 -3.85
C ASN A 36 -3.04 -19.10 -3.02
N ALA A 37 -1.91 -19.57 -3.54
CA ALA A 37 -0.62 -19.43 -2.86
C ALA A 37 -0.20 -17.97 -2.63
N LEU A 38 -0.48 -17.08 -3.61
CA LEU A 38 -0.17 -15.65 -3.47
C LEU A 38 -1.13 -14.96 -2.50
N VAL A 39 -2.41 -15.36 -2.53
CA VAL A 39 -3.43 -14.87 -1.60
C VAL A 39 -3.08 -15.25 -0.17
N GLN A 40 -2.71 -16.50 0.06
CA GLN A 40 -2.30 -16.99 1.38
C GLN A 40 -1.08 -16.22 1.91
N GLY A 41 -0.04 -16.04 1.09
CA GLY A 41 1.14 -15.28 1.49
C GLY A 41 0.84 -13.80 1.79
N GLU A 42 -0.13 -13.19 1.10
CA GLU A 42 -0.57 -11.83 1.42
C GLU A 42 -1.42 -11.77 2.70
N ALA A 43 -2.29 -12.74 2.93
CA ALA A 43 -3.06 -12.84 4.16
C ALA A 43 -2.16 -13.02 5.39
N GLU A 44 -1.11 -13.83 5.29
CA GLU A 44 -0.10 -14.00 6.34
C GLU A 44 0.67 -12.70 6.64
N ARG A 45 1.03 -11.93 5.60
CA ARG A 45 1.62 -10.60 5.77
C ARG A 45 0.67 -9.65 6.51
N MET A 46 -0.62 -9.71 6.22
CA MET A 46 -1.62 -8.89 6.92
C MET A 46 -1.79 -9.31 8.39
N VAL A 47 -1.78 -10.62 8.68
CA VAL A 47 -1.78 -11.14 10.06
C VAL A 47 -0.56 -10.64 10.82
N ALA A 48 0.63 -10.71 10.21
CA ALA A 48 1.87 -10.22 10.83
C ALA A 48 1.79 -8.71 11.14
N ALA A 49 1.29 -7.91 10.20
CA ALA A 49 1.09 -6.47 10.41
C ALA A 49 0.06 -6.18 11.53
N ALA A 50 -1.05 -6.93 11.57
CA ALA A 50 -2.05 -6.79 12.62
C ALA A 50 -1.48 -7.12 14.01
N ARG A 51 -0.64 -8.15 14.13
CA ARG A 51 0.08 -8.49 15.37
C ARG A 51 1.04 -7.37 15.79
N GLU A 52 1.76 -6.79 14.84
CA GLU A 52 2.65 -5.65 15.10
C GLU A 52 1.86 -4.43 15.64
N ASP A 53 0.69 -4.14 15.07
CA ASP A 53 -0.18 -3.07 15.54
C ASP A 53 -0.72 -3.33 16.95
N LEU A 54 -1.05 -4.58 17.29
CA LEU A 54 -1.45 -4.95 18.66
C LEU A 54 -0.30 -4.78 19.66
N LYS A 55 0.94 -5.13 19.28
CA LYS A 55 2.14 -4.87 20.09
C LYS A 55 2.33 -3.39 20.35
N LYS A 56 2.23 -2.55 19.31
CA LYS A 56 2.36 -1.09 19.42
C LYS A 56 1.30 -0.47 20.34
N ARG A 57 0.11 -1.08 20.42
CA ARG A 57 -0.98 -0.67 21.32
C ARG A 57 -0.82 -1.18 22.75
N GLY A 58 0.24 -1.93 23.06
CA GLY A 58 0.54 -2.43 24.41
C GLY A 58 -0.22 -3.69 24.81
N VAL A 59 -0.81 -4.42 23.85
CA VAL A 59 -1.49 -5.69 24.13
C VAL A 59 -0.45 -6.75 24.47
N LYS A 60 -0.47 -7.24 25.72
CA LYS A 60 0.32 -8.39 26.15
C LYS A 60 -0.15 -9.64 25.39
N ASP A 61 0.78 -10.47 24.93
CA ASP A 61 0.53 -11.68 24.14
C ASP A 61 -0.06 -11.45 22.72
N ALA A 62 0.19 -10.29 22.10
CA ALA A 62 -0.17 -10.05 20.69
C ALA A 62 0.34 -11.13 19.72
N ASP A 63 1.45 -11.81 20.04
CA ASP A 63 1.99 -12.94 19.27
C ASP A 63 1.15 -14.22 19.37
N LYS A 64 0.37 -14.36 20.44
CA LYS A 64 -0.54 -15.49 20.69
C LYS A 64 -1.97 -15.18 20.27
N ALA A 65 -2.24 -13.97 19.77
CA ALA A 65 -3.52 -13.65 19.18
C ALA A 65 -3.74 -14.56 17.95
N GLU A 66 -4.71 -15.45 18.06
CA GLU A 66 -5.20 -16.23 16.93
C GLU A 66 -6.01 -15.28 16.06
N ILE A 67 -5.37 -14.77 15.01
CA ILE A 67 -6.01 -13.94 14.00
C ILE A 67 -6.21 -14.84 12.78
N PRO A 68 -7.45 -15.28 12.50
CA PRO A 68 -7.73 -16.11 11.35
C PRO A 68 -7.36 -15.38 10.05
N ALA A 69 -6.49 -16.00 9.24
CA ALA A 69 -6.06 -15.44 7.97
C ALA A 69 -7.23 -15.24 6.99
N ASP A 70 -8.29 -16.05 7.13
CA ASP A 70 -9.51 -15.96 6.31
C ASP A 70 -10.22 -14.61 6.40
N ILE A 71 -10.09 -13.90 7.53
CA ILE A 71 -10.64 -12.54 7.68
C ILE A 71 -9.99 -11.58 6.68
N PHE A 72 -8.72 -11.81 6.36
CA PHE A 72 -7.97 -11.00 5.40
C PHE A 72 -8.09 -11.48 3.97
N LYS A 73 -8.69 -12.65 3.72
CA LYS A 73 -8.74 -13.25 2.39
C LYS A 73 -9.31 -12.32 1.30
N PRO A 74 -10.45 -11.62 1.49
CA PRO A 74 -10.96 -10.69 0.48
C PRO A 74 -10.00 -9.51 0.21
N GLN A 75 -9.32 -9.02 1.25
CA GLN A 75 -8.36 -7.93 1.13
C GLN A 75 -7.06 -8.42 0.45
N ALA A 76 -6.62 -9.64 0.76
CA ALA A 76 -5.46 -10.28 0.19
C ALA A 76 -5.66 -10.55 -1.31
N GLU A 77 -6.80 -11.11 -1.70
CA GLU A 77 -7.18 -11.30 -3.10
C GLU A 77 -7.15 -9.99 -3.87
N ARG A 78 -7.74 -8.94 -3.30
CA ARG A 78 -7.72 -7.60 -3.88
C ARG A 78 -6.31 -7.06 -4.09
N ARG A 79 -5.42 -7.21 -3.10
CA ARG A 79 -4.03 -6.74 -3.20
C ARG A 79 -3.21 -7.54 -4.19
N VAL A 80 -3.35 -8.86 -4.21
CA VAL A 80 -2.67 -9.74 -5.17
C VAL A 80 -3.10 -9.39 -6.59
N ARG A 81 -4.41 -9.28 -6.83
CA ARG A 81 -4.95 -8.88 -8.13
C ARG A 81 -4.37 -7.54 -8.59
N LEU A 82 -4.43 -6.53 -7.72
CA LEU A 82 -3.89 -5.22 -8.05
C LEU A 82 -2.39 -5.27 -8.34
N GLY A 83 -1.62 -6.01 -7.53
CA GLY A 83 -0.18 -6.19 -7.73
C GLY A 83 0.16 -6.78 -9.10
N LEU A 84 -0.59 -7.80 -9.53
CA LEU A 84 -0.41 -8.42 -10.85
C LEU A 84 -0.75 -7.44 -11.99
N VAL A 85 -1.86 -6.73 -11.89
CA VAL A 85 -2.31 -5.76 -12.92
C VAL A 85 -1.32 -4.60 -13.05
N VAL A 86 -0.88 -4.04 -11.92
CA VAL A 86 0.06 -2.92 -11.91
C VAL A 86 1.44 -3.38 -12.41
N ALA A 87 1.90 -4.57 -12.01
CA ALA A 87 3.16 -5.13 -12.50
C ALA A 87 3.12 -5.34 -14.02
N GLU A 88 2.00 -5.83 -14.55
CA GLU A 88 1.81 -5.98 -15.99
C GLU A 88 1.80 -4.63 -16.71
N LEU A 89 1.11 -3.63 -16.16
CA LEU A 89 1.08 -2.28 -16.73
C LEU A 89 2.47 -1.64 -16.77
N VAL A 90 3.26 -1.80 -15.69
CA VAL A 90 4.64 -1.35 -15.60
C VAL A 90 5.50 -2.01 -16.67
N ARG A 91 5.36 -3.33 -16.84
CA ARG A 91 6.08 -4.10 -17.86
C ARG A 91 5.68 -3.68 -19.27
N ALA A 92 4.39 -3.62 -19.56
CA ALA A 92 3.85 -3.29 -20.89
C ALA A 92 4.22 -1.87 -21.36
N ASN A 93 4.33 -0.92 -20.42
CA ASN A 93 4.72 0.47 -20.72
C ASN A 93 6.21 0.75 -20.46
N ASN A 94 7.01 -0.27 -20.15
CA ASN A 94 8.43 -0.15 -19.81
C ASN A 94 8.71 0.99 -18.81
N LEU A 95 7.90 1.06 -17.74
CA LEU A 95 8.02 2.12 -16.75
C LEU A 95 9.22 1.82 -15.85
N GLN A 96 10.21 2.71 -15.90
CA GLN A 96 11.40 2.64 -15.06
C GLN A 96 11.51 3.91 -14.23
N ALA A 97 11.80 3.74 -12.95
CA ALA A 97 11.99 4.86 -12.06
C ALA A 97 13.29 5.60 -12.42
N LYS A 98 13.19 6.87 -12.81
CA LYS A 98 14.35 7.65 -13.22
C LYS A 98 15.09 8.16 -11.97
N PRO A 99 16.44 8.22 -11.97
CA PRO A 99 17.20 8.74 -10.83
C PRO A 99 16.75 10.11 -10.33
N ALA A 100 16.40 11.01 -11.25
CA ALA A 100 15.87 12.34 -10.92
C ALA A 100 14.53 12.29 -10.17
N GLN A 101 13.66 11.32 -10.48
CA GLN A 101 12.38 11.14 -9.79
C GLN A 101 12.60 10.57 -8.38
N LEU A 102 13.56 9.66 -8.21
CA LEU A 102 13.94 9.16 -6.88
C LEU A 102 14.48 10.30 -6.01
N GLN A 103 15.41 11.09 -6.54
CA GLN A 103 16.02 12.20 -5.81
C GLN A 103 14.97 13.22 -5.38
N ALA A 104 14.09 13.64 -6.29
CA ALA A 104 13.01 14.57 -5.97
C ALA A 104 12.05 14.01 -4.90
N HIS A 105 11.78 12.71 -4.92
CA HIS A 105 10.92 12.08 -3.92
C HIS A 105 11.60 12.01 -2.53
N ILE A 106 12.90 11.75 -2.49
CA ILE A 106 13.69 11.76 -1.25
C ILE A 106 13.70 13.17 -0.65
N GLU A 107 13.94 14.20 -1.47
CA GLU A 107 13.91 15.61 -1.04
C GLU A 107 12.53 16.02 -0.52
N GLU A 108 11.46 15.60 -1.20
CA GLU A 108 10.10 15.90 -0.75
C GLU A 108 9.79 15.25 0.62
N LEU A 109 10.30 14.05 0.88
CA LEU A 109 10.16 13.37 2.17
C LEU A 109 11.04 13.99 3.26
N SER A 110 12.28 14.38 2.95
CA SER A 110 13.22 14.96 3.93
C SER A 110 12.77 16.33 4.43
N GLN A 111 12.06 17.10 3.61
CA GLN A 111 11.48 18.39 4.00
C GLN A 111 10.43 18.30 5.14
N SER A 112 9.97 17.11 5.52
CA SER A 112 9.15 16.91 6.72
C SER A 112 9.96 16.74 8.01
N TYR A 113 11.26 16.47 7.89
CA TYR A 113 12.20 16.29 8.99
C TYR A 113 13.08 17.52 9.25
N GLU A 114 13.20 18.44 8.28
CA GLU A 114 13.83 19.75 8.52
C GLU A 114 12.96 20.57 9.48
N LYS A 115 13.43 20.65 10.73
CA LYS A 115 13.10 21.68 11.71
C LYS A 115 14.36 22.44 12.06
#